data_AF-A0A944SU99-F1
#
_entry.id   AF-A0A944SU99-F1
#
_cell.length_a   1.000
_cell.length_b   1.000
_cell.length_c   1.000
_cell.angle_alpha   90.00
_cell.angle_beta   90.00
_cell.angle_gamma   90.00
#
_symmetry.space_group_name_H-M   'P 1'
#
loop_
_entity.id
_entity.type
_entity.pdbx_description
1 polymer ?
#
loop_
_entity_poly.entity_id
_entity_poly.type
_entity_poly.pdbx_seq_one_letter_code
_entity_poly.pdbx_strand_id
1 'polypeptide(L)'
;MAFVLKAFRQSKLIQFTLLTSLLVSLFFVYFSEQVRYEQSRLTTKNIASSYVSLIKNSISQALSATYPLAALIRNQKGDTTGFDGLATEMLDFYPGVASLQLQPNGIISHIVPLEVNKEAIGHNVLLDPNRNKEAILARDSGKLTLAGPFNLKQGGLGAAARLPVYLETPHGETFWGFSPALIRFPAVLESAKLPSLVAAGYAYRLYRVHSNGETTIFAESSSSLIEDPELFFIDVPNAQWFFATTPVNT
;
A
#
# COMPACT_ATOMS: atom_id res chain seq x y z
N MET A 1 -57.17 34.78 -15.07
CA MET A 1 -56.61 33.84 -14.06
C MET A 1 -57.66 32.89 -13.47
N ALA A 2 -58.79 33.38 -12.93
CA ALA A 2 -59.83 32.54 -12.31
C ALA A 2 -60.51 31.51 -13.24
N PHE A 3 -60.65 31.81 -14.54
CA PHE A 3 -61.28 30.91 -15.52
C PHE A 3 -60.40 29.69 -15.85
N VAL A 4 -59.09 29.89 -15.95
CA VAL A 4 -58.09 28.84 -16.20
C VAL A 4 -58.05 27.87 -15.02
N LEU A 5 -58.03 28.39 -13.79
CA LEU A 5 -58.12 27.58 -12.57
C LEU A 5 -59.42 26.78 -12.47
N LYS A 6 -60.56 27.32 -12.94
CA LYS A 6 -61.87 26.64 -12.93
C LYS A 6 -61.94 25.51 -13.97
N ALA A 7 -61.45 25.75 -15.19
CA ALA A 7 -61.36 24.73 -16.24
C ALA A 7 -60.38 23.60 -15.88
N PHE A 8 -59.26 23.94 -15.23
CA PHE A 8 -58.28 22.98 -14.71
C PHE A 8 -58.85 22.10 -13.59
N ARG A 9 -59.77 22.64 -12.77
CA ARG A 9 -60.46 21.87 -11.71
C ARG A 9 -61.52 20.90 -12.25
N GLN A 10 -62.10 21.19 -13.43
CA GLN A 10 -63.17 20.40 -14.04
C GLN A 10 -62.66 19.33 -15.02
N SER A 11 -61.52 19.56 -15.69
CA SER A 11 -61.00 18.61 -16.68
C SER A 11 -60.12 17.53 -16.04
N LYS A 12 -60.70 16.34 -15.85
CA LYS A 12 -59.98 15.14 -15.39
C LYS A 12 -58.84 14.74 -16.33
N LEU A 13 -58.95 15.03 -17.62
CA LEU A 13 -57.94 14.71 -18.64
C LEU A 13 -56.66 15.55 -18.45
N ILE A 14 -56.81 16.85 -18.17
CA ILE A 14 -55.66 17.75 -17.92
C ILE A 14 -54.95 17.35 -16.62
N GLN A 15 -55.70 17.03 -15.56
CA GLN A 15 -55.13 16.55 -14.30
C GLN A 15 -54.38 15.22 -14.50
N PHE A 16 -54.94 14.28 -15.27
CA PHE A 16 -54.33 12.99 -15.56
C PHE A 16 -53.03 13.15 -16.36
N THR A 17 -53.04 13.94 -17.44
CA THR A 17 -51.85 14.16 -18.28
C THR A 17 -50.71 14.86 -17.53
N LEU A 18 -51.03 15.82 -16.64
CA LEU A 18 -50.03 16.48 -15.83
C LEU A 18 -49.45 15.53 -14.76
N LEU A 19 -50.30 14.70 -14.14
CA LEU A 19 -49.85 13.69 -13.19
C LEU A 19 -48.94 12.65 -13.88
N THR A 20 -49.30 12.15 -15.07
CA THR A 20 -48.49 11.17 -15.79
C THR A 20 -47.17 11.76 -16.25
N SER A 21 -47.16 13.00 -16.74
CA SER A 21 -45.92 13.71 -17.10
C SER A 21 -45.00 13.90 -15.89
N LEU A 22 -45.56 14.27 -14.73
CA LEU A 22 -44.80 14.39 -13.48
C LEU A 22 -44.19 13.05 -13.07
N LEU A 23 -44.97 11.96 -13.12
CA LEU A 23 -44.49 10.62 -12.78
C LEU A 23 -43.39 10.14 -13.73
N VAL A 24 -43.54 10.37 -15.04
CA VAL A 24 -42.51 10.03 -16.04
C VAL A 24 -41.24 10.85 -15.82
N SER A 25 -41.36 12.14 -15.50
CA SER A 25 -40.22 13.00 -15.20
C SER A 25 -39.48 12.54 -13.94
N LEU A 26 -40.21 12.23 -12.86
CA LEU A 26 -39.60 11.72 -11.62
C LEU A 26 -38.92 10.38 -11.85
N PHE A 27 -39.55 9.49 -12.63
CA PHE A 27 -38.96 8.21 -13.01
C PHE A 27 -37.68 8.40 -13.84
N PHE A 28 -37.69 9.31 -14.81
CA PHE A 28 -36.52 9.60 -15.64
C PHE A 28 -35.36 10.20 -14.83
N VAL A 29 -35.65 11.12 -13.90
CA VAL A 29 -34.64 11.69 -12.99
C VAL A 29 -34.05 10.60 -12.10
N TYR A 30 -34.90 9.79 -11.45
CA TYR A 30 -34.46 8.67 -10.62
C TYR A 30 -33.58 7.68 -11.41
N PHE A 31 -34.01 7.30 -12.61
CA PHE A 31 -33.26 6.41 -13.47
C PHE A 31 -31.93 7.02 -13.92
N SER A 32 -31.90 8.31 -14.26
CA SER A 32 -30.68 9.01 -14.65
C SER A 32 -29.69 9.10 -13.48
N GLU A 33 -30.16 9.40 -12.27
CA GLU A 33 -29.33 9.41 -11.05
C GLU A 33 -28.75 8.03 -10.78
N GLN A 34 -29.55 6.97 -10.89
CA GLN A 34 -29.06 5.60 -10.71
C GLN A 34 -27.95 5.25 -11.70
N VAL A 35 -28.11 5.60 -12.98
CA VAL A 35 -27.09 5.37 -14.02
C VAL A 35 -25.83 6.20 -13.74
N ARG A 36 -25.97 7.46 -13.33
CA ARG A 36 -24.83 8.33 -12.99
C ARG A 36 -24.05 7.78 -11.80
N TYR A 37 -24.75 7.30 -10.77
CA TYR A 37 -24.16 6.70 -9.59
C TYR A 37 -23.32 5.46 -9.95
N GLU A 38 -23.87 4.53 -10.72
CA GLU A 38 -23.15 3.33 -11.17
C GLU A 38 -21.94 3.67 -12.04
N GLN A 39 -22.06 4.65 -12.95
CA GLN A 39 -20.94 5.09 -13.80
C GLN A 39 -19.82 5.75 -12.98
N SER A 40 -20.17 6.59 -12.01
CA SER A 40 -19.21 7.21 -11.09
C SER A 40 -18.46 6.14 -10.29
N ARG A 41 -19.18 5.13 -9.81
CA ARG A 41 -18.63 4.01 -9.06
C ARG A 41 -17.68 3.16 -9.90
N LEU A 42 -18.07 2.82 -11.14
CA LEU A 42 -17.21 2.09 -12.07
C LEU A 42 -15.94 2.88 -12.43
N THR A 43 -16.07 4.20 -12.65
CA THR A 43 -14.94 5.08 -12.92
C THR A 43 -13.97 5.12 -11.74
N THR A 44 -14.51 5.29 -10.53
CA THR A 44 -13.74 5.23 -9.28
C THR A 44 -13.00 3.90 -9.16
N LYS A 45 -13.66 2.77 -9.43
CA LYS A 45 -13.04 1.45 -9.38
C LYS A 45 -11.89 1.29 -10.37
N ASN A 46 -12.06 1.75 -11.61
CA ASN A 46 -11.03 1.66 -12.64
C ASN A 46 -9.81 2.51 -12.29
N ILE A 47 -10.03 3.75 -11.86
CA ILE A 47 -8.95 4.66 -11.43
C ILE A 47 -8.24 4.06 -10.22
N ALA A 48 -8.97 3.65 -9.18
CA ALA A 48 -8.41 3.07 -7.98
C ALA A 48 -7.58 1.81 -8.28
N SER A 49 -8.07 0.94 -9.17
CA SER A 49 -7.34 -0.27 -9.57
C SER A 49 -6.00 0.07 -10.25
N SER A 50 -5.97 1.14 -11.05
CA SER A 50 -4.72 1.65 -11.65
C SER A 50 -3.73 2.11 -10.58
N TYR A 51 -4.17 2.92 -9.61
CA TYR A 51 -3.31 3.36 -8.49
C TYR A 51 -2.85 2.20 -7.60
N VAL A 52 -3.73 1.25 -7.30
CA VAL A 52 -3.40 0.00 -6.57
C VAL A 52 -2.30 -0.76 -7.30
N SER A 53 -2.36 -0.83 -8.64
CA SER A 53 -1.34 -1.48 -9.46
C SER A 53 -0.01 -0.74 -9.41
N LEU A 54 -0.04 0.60 -9.47
CA LEU A 54 1.17 1.42 -9.32
C LEU A 54 1.82 1.26 -7.94
N ILE A 55 1.01 1.24 -6.87
CA ILE A 55 1.49 1.01 -5.50
C ILE A 55 2.10 -0.39 -5.38
N LYS A 56 1.41 -1.43 -5.87
CA LYS A 56 1.92 -2.82 -5.90
C LYS A 56 3.26 -2.92 -6.62
N ASN A 57 3.39 -2.27 -7.78
CA ASN A 57 4.62 -2.28 -8.57
C ASN A 57 5.75 -1.59 -7.82
N SER A 58 5.50 -0.43 -7.20
CA SER A 58 6.51 0.30 -6.45
C SER A 58 7.02 -0.49 -5.24
N ILE A 59 6.10 -1.08 -4.46
CA ILE A 59 6.45 -1.94 -3.33
C ILE A 59 7.24 -3.16 -3.84
N SER A 60 6.77 -3.84 -4.87
CA SER A 60 7.44 -5.03 -5.42
C SER A 60 8.84 -4.73 -5.92
N GLN A 61 9.04 -3.57 -6.58
CA GLN A 61 10.35 -3.11 -7.01
C GLN A 61 11.28 -2.92 -5.81
N ALA A 62 10.84 -2.19 -4.78
CA ALA A 62 11.65 -1.96 -3.57
C ALA A 62 12.00 -3.27 -2.84
N LEU A 63 11.06 -4.21 -2.73
CA LEU A 63 11.27 -5.53 -2.13
C LEU A 63 12.27 -6.37 -2.92
N SER A 64 12.31 -6.20 -4.25
CA SER A 64 13.19 -6.99 -5.11
C SER A 64 14.68 -6.73 -4.89
N ALA A 65 15.04 -5.61 -4.27
CA ALA A 65 16.42 -5.30 -3.87
C ALA A 65 17.03 -6.35 -2.92
N THR A 66 16.19 -7.12 -2.22
CA THR A 66 16.64 -8.18 -1.32
C THR A 66 17.30 -9.35 -2.04
N TYR A 67 16.92 -9.64 -3.30
CA TYR A 67 17.35 -10.85 -4.01
C TYR A 67 18.80 -10.82 -4.50
N PRO A 68 19.31 -9.74 -5.15
CA PRO A 68 20.70 -9.70 -5.60
C PRO A 68 21.69 -9.83 -4.44
N LEU A 69 21.40 -9.16 -3.32
CA LEU A 69 22.20 -9.25 -2.10
C LEU A 69 22.16 -10.64 -1.48
N ALA A 70 20.99 -11.30 -1.45
CA ALA A 70 20.91 -12.68 -1.00
C ALA A 70 21.69 -13.64 -1.92
N ALA A 71 21.66 -13.42 -3.24
CA ALA A 71 22.43 -14.21 -4.20
C ALA A 71 23.94 -14.01 -4.01
N LEU A 72 24.39 -12.77 -3.73
CA LEU A 72 25.78 -12.47 -3.40
C LEU A 72 26.25 -13.34 -2.22
N ILE A 73 25.50 -13.32 -1.11
CA ILE A 73 25.85 -14.08 0.10
C ILE A 73 25.84 -15.59 -0.14
N ARG A 74 24.85 -16.12 -0.88
CA ARG A 74 24.81 -17.55 -1.21
C ARG A 74 26.01 -17.97 -2.04
N ASN A 75 26.33 -17.22 -3.09
CA ASN A 75 27.45 -17.52 -3.99
C ASN A 75 28.81 -17.44 -3.29
N GLN A 76 28.94 -16.52 -2.34
CA GLN A 76 30.14 -16.34 -1.54
C GLN A 76 30.15 -17.19 -0.25
N LYS A 77 29.21 -18.14 -0.10
CA LYS A 77 29.12 -19.06 1.05
C LYS A 77 29.12 -18.34 2.41
N GLY A 78 28.44 -17.19 2.48
CA GLY A 78 28.31 -16.40 3.69
C GLY A 78 29.32 -15.27 3.87
N ASP A 79 30.34 -15.17 3.00
CA ASP A 79 31.24 -14.01 2.98
C ASP A 79 30.46 -12.76 2.51
N THR A 80 30.67 -11.66 3.23
CA THR A 80 29.98 -10.38 3.03
C THR A 80 30.81 -9.41 2.19
N THR A 81 31.99 -9.82 1.73
CA THR A 81 32.88 -9.00 0.91
C THR A 81 32.17 -8.44 -0.33
N GLY A 82 32.32 -7.14 -0.55
CA GLY A 82 31.70 -6.42 -1.67
C GLY A 82 30.24 -6.01 -1.44
N PHE A 83 29.64 -6.33 -0.29
CA PHE A 83 28.28 -5.88 0.05
C PHE A 83 28.12 -4.36 -0.05
N ASP A 84 28.98 -3.60 0.62
CA ASP A 84 28.84 -2.15 0.72
C ASP A 84 28.90 -1.48 -0.66
N GLY A 85 29.80 -1.93 -1.53
CA GLY A 85 29.91 -1.43 -2.91
C GLY A 85 28.67 -1.72 -3.72
N LEU A 86 28.23 -2.99 -3.76
CA LEU A 86 27.03 -3.39 -4.49
C LEU A 86 25.78 -2.69 -3.97
N ALA A 87 25.58 -2.68 -2.65
CA ALA A 87 24.42 -2.04 -2.03
C ALA A 87 24.38 -0.53 -2.31
N THR A 88 25.54 0.14 -2.33
CA THR A 88 25.61 1.57 -2.66
C THR A 88 25.17 1.83 -4.09
N GLU A 89 25.69 1.07 -5.06
CA GLU A 89 25.27 1.19 -6.47
C GLU A 89 23.79 0.84 -6.67
N MET A 90 23.28 -0.13 -5.92
CA MET A 90 21.88 -0.56 -6.02
C MET A 90 20.88 0.52 -5.60
N LEU A 91 21.19 1.35 -4.60
CA LEU A 91 20.21 2.28 -4.03
C LEU A 91 19.56 3.20 -5.07
N ASP A 92 20.32 3.65 -6.07
CA ASP A 92 19.83 4.52 -7.14
C ASP A 92 18.75 3.85 -8.02
N PHE A 93 18.74 2.52 -8.09
CA PHE A 93 17.77 1.74 -8.87
C PHE A 93 16.51 1.35 -8.08
N TYR A 94 16.49 1.60 -6.77
CA TYR A 94 15.40 1.21 -5.86
C TYR A 94 14.81 2.42 -5.13
N PRO A 95 14.05 3.28 -5.83
CA PRO A 95 13.43 4.45 -5.21
C PRO A 95 12.55 4.06 -4.02
N GLY A 96 12.69 4.80 -2.92
CA GLY A 96 11.97 4.55 -1.67
C GLY A 96 12.59 3.48 -0.76
N VAL A 97 13.64 2.77 -1.20
CA VAL A 97 14.49 1.98 -0.30
C VAL A 97 15.42 2.95 0.44
N ALA A 98 15.30 2.95 1.75
CA ALA A 98 16.06 3.81 2.65
C ALA A 98 17.39 3.20 3.09
N SER A 99 17.43 1.88 3.19
CA SER A 99 18.67 1.18 3.48
C SER A 99 18.62 -0.27 3.00
N LEU A 100 19.76 -0.76 2.56
CA LEU A 100 20.02 -2.18 2.33
C LEU A 100 20.91 -2.71 3.46
N GLN A 101 20.69 -3.96 3.86
CA GLN A 101 21.29 -4.50 5.08
C GLN A 101 21.78 -5.94 4.89
N LEU A 102 22.63 -6.40 5.82
CA LEU A 102 22.86 -7.81 6.09
C LEU A 102 22.67 -8.10 7.57
N GLN A 103 21.97 -9.19 7.86
CA GLN A 103 21.62 -9.60 9.23
C GLN A 103 22.04 -11.04 9.53
N PRO A 104 23.34 -11.39 9.58
CA PRO A 104 23.81 -12.71 10.01
C PRO A 104 23.23 -13.06 11.38
N ASN A 105 22.65 -14.25 11.52
CA ASN A 105 21.94 -14.70 12.73
C ASN A 105 20.85 -13.73 13.23
N GLY A 106 20.31 -12.88 12.34
CA GLY A 106 19.35 -11.84 12.67
C GLY A 106 19.95 -10.56 13.28
N ILE A 107 21.27 -10.43 13.36
CA ILE A 107 21.95 -9.25 13.93
C ILE A 107 22.39 -8.35 12.78
N ILE A 108 21.92 -7.10 12.77
CA ILE A 108 22.33 -6.11 11.76
C ILE A 108 23.84 -5.89 11.86
N SER A 109 24.59 -6.29 10.82
CA SER A 109 26.05 -6.18 10.77
C SER A 109 26.53 -5.21 9.69
N HIS A 110 25.81 -5.13 8.58
CA HIS A 110 26.09 -4.21 7.49
C HIS A 110 24.83 -3.44 7.14
N ILE A 111 24.99 -2.15 6.81
CA ILE A 111 23.89 -1.26 6.44
C ILE A 111 24.39 -0.14 5.54
N VAL A 112 23.72 0.08 4.42
CA VAL A 112 24.03 1.16 3.47
C VAL A 112 22.76 1.99 3.24
N PRO A 113 22.82 3.34 3.35
CA PRO A 113 23.98 4.14 3.76
C PRO A 113 24.26 4.01 5.27
N LEU A 114 25.53 3.94 5.69
CA LEU A 114 25.88 3.72 7.10
C LEU A 114 25.60 4.95 7.99
N GLU A 115 25.99 6.15 7.55
CA GLU A 115 25.99 7.36 8.38
C GLU A 115 24.63 7.66 9.03
N VAL A 116 23.55 7.55 8.26
CA VAL A 116 22.18 7.83 8.72
C VAL A 116 21.54 6.65 9.45
N ASN A 117 22.16 5.47 9.41
CA ASN A 117 21.58 4.22 9.89
C ASN A 117 22.40 3.50 10.96
N LYS A 118 23.52 4.08 11.40
CA LYS A 118 24.48 3.49 12.35
C LYS A 118 23.85 2.97 13.65
N GLU A 119 22.80 3.62 14.14
CA GLU A 119 22.09 3.20 15.37
C GLU A 119 21.38 1.85 15.25
N ALA A 120 21.18 1.36 14.03
CA ALA A 120 20.60 0.05 13.80
C ALA A 120 21.62 -1.09 13.91
N ILE A 121 22.94 -0.81 13.78
CA ILE A 121 23.99 -1.83 13.87
C ILE A 121 23.94 -2.54 15.23
N GLY A 122 24.12 -3.86 15.23
CA GLY A 122 24.09 -4.72 16.42
C GLY A 122 22.69 -5.08 16.91
N HIS A 123 21.63 -4.48 16.35
CA HIS A 123 20.27 -4.84 16.72
C HIS A 123 19.91 -6.25 16.22
N ASN A 124 19.49 -7.12 17.15
CA ASN A 124 19.00 -8.46 16.82
C ASN A 124 17.49 -8.43 16.56
N VAL A 125 17.10 -8.63 15.30
CA VAL A 125 15.69 -8.58 14.88
C VAL A 125 14.88 -9.81 15.30
N LEU A 126 15.54 -10.94 15.58
CA LEU A 126 14.87 -12.16 16.05
C LEU A 126 14.51 -12.08 17.54
N LEU A 127 15.21 -11.21 18.29
CA LEU A 127 15.00 -11.00 19.71
C LEU A 127 14.23 -9.71 20.05
N ASP A 128 13.81 -8.94 19.04
CA ASP A 128 13.00 -7.74 19.26
C ASP A 128 11.57 -8.13 19.71
N PRO A 129 11.16 -7.85 20.95
CA PRO A 129 9.86 -8.29 21.46
C PRO A 129 8.67 -7.67 20.72
N ASN A 130 8.87 -6.55 20.03
CA ASN A 130 7.83 -5.82 19.32
C ASN A 130 7.84 -6.08 17.81
N ARG A 131 8.93 -6.65 17.25
CA ARG A 131 9.18 -6.67 15.80
C ARG A 131 9.75 -7.98 15.27
N ASN A 132 9.83 -9.02 16.10
CA ASN A 132 10.40 -10.32 15.70
C ASN A 132 9.41 -11.21 14.95
N LYS A 133 8.09 -11.00 15.03
CA LYS A 133 7.08 -11.89 14.44
C LYS A 133 7.34 -12.17 12.96
N GLU A 134 7.45 -11.14 12.13
CA GLU A 134 7.73 -11.30 10.70
C GLU A 134 9.15 -11.78 10.40
N ALA A 135 10.14 -11.50 11.28
CA ALA A 135 11.49 -12.00 11.13
C ALA A 135 11.58 -13.52 11.40
N ILE A 136 10.93 -13.99 12.46
CA ILE A 136 10.76 -15.40 12.79
C ILE A 136 9.98 -16.09 11.66
N LEU A 137 8.89 -15.49 11.18
CA LEU A 137 8.13 -16.04 10.05
C LEU A 137 8.98 -16.18 8.79
N ALA A 138 9.84 -15.20 8.46
CA ALA A 138 10.77 -15.32 7.34
C ALA A 138 11.71 -16.51 7.54
N ARG A 139 12.38 -16.59 8.69
CA ARG A 139 13.31 -17.69 9.02
C ARG A 139 12.64 -19.06 9.04
N ASP A 140 11.39 -19.17 9.44
CA ASP A 140 10.74 -20.47 9.57
C ASP A 140 10.08 -20.91 8.25
N SER A 141 9.64 -19.95 7.43
CA SER A 141 8.98 -20.24 6.14
C SER A 141 9.93 -20.30 4.95
N GLY A 142 11.14 -19.74 5.07
CA GLY A 142 12.07 -19.57 3.96
C GLY A 142 11.63 -18.53 2.91
N LYS A 143 10.56 -17.77 3.19
CA LYS A 143 9.98 -16.80 2.25
C LYS A 143 10.26 -15.37 2.68
N LEU A 144 10.28 -14.47 1.70
CA LEU A 144 10.28 -13.02 1.92
C LEU A 144 9.10 -12.65 2.83
N THR A 145 9.36 -11.86 3.87
CA THR A 145 8.30 -11.24 4.68
C THR A 145 8.42 -9.72 4.67
N LEU A 146 7.30 -9.04 4.98
CA LEU A 146 7.25 -7.60 5.14
C LEU A 146 6.71 -7.25 6.53
N ALA A 147 7.58 -6.65 7.34
CA ALA A 147 7.24 -6.14 8.66
C ALA A 147 6.89 -4.65 8.59
N GLY A 148 5.84 -4.21 9.29
CA GLY A 148 5.39 -2.82 9.32
C GLY A 148 4.21 -2.49 8.40
N PRO A 149 3.82 -1.21 8.29
CA PRO A 149 4.62 -0.06 8.66
C PRO A 149 4.78 0.14 10.18
N PHE A 150 5.93 0.67 10.61
CA PHE A 150 6.22 1.07 11.99
C PHE A 150 7.26 2.20 12.02
N ASN A 151 7.40 2.86 13.17
CA ASN A 151 8.42 3.89 13.36
C ASN A 151 9.82 3.25 13.34
N LEU A 152 10.66 3.68 12.41
CA LEU A 152 12.05 3.22 12.27
C LEU A 152 12.87 3.77 13.44
N LYS A 153 13.92 3.02 13.86
CA LYS A 153 14.87 3.53 14.87
C LYS A 153 15.56 4.81 14.42
N GLN A 154 15.79 4.92 13.11
CA GLN A 154 16.39 6.05 12.41
C GLN A 154 15.41 7.23 12.22
N GLY A 155 14.22 7.16 12.81
CA GLY A 155 13.14 8.14 12.62
C GLY A 155 12.31 7.92 11.35
N GLY A 156 11.05 8.37 11.40
CA GLY A 156 10.08 8.25 10.32
C GLY A 156 9.39 6.88 10.25
N LEU A 157 8.41 6.77 9.34
CA LEU A 157 7.61 5.58 9.13
C LEU A 157 8.20 4.72 8.00
N GLY A 158 8.29 3.41 8.23
CA GLY A 158 8.83 2.50 7.22
C GLY A 158 8.41 1.06 7.44
N ALA A 159 8.86 0.19 6.53
CA ALA A 159 8.67 -1.25 6.62
C ALA A 159 9.96 -1.97 6.25
N ALA A 160 10.12 -3.20 6.76
CA ALA A 160 11.32 -4.01 6.54
C ALA A 160 10.94 -5.27 5.76
N ALA A 161 11.38 -5.33 4.50
CA ALA A 161 11.32 -6.53 3.67
C ALA A 161 12.49 -7.43 4.06
N ARG A 162 12.24 -8.65 4.52
CA ARG A 162 13.28 -9.58 4.99
C ARG A 162 13.26 -10.85 4.17
N LEU A 163 14.29 -11.03 3.33
CA LEU A 163 14.52 -12.28 2.64
C LEU A 163 15.48 -13.14 3.47
N PRO A 164 15.07 -14.33 3.93
CA PRO A 164 15.97 -15.24 4.64
C PRO A 164 17.00 -15.82 3.66
N VAL A 165 18.23 -15.97 4.14
CA VAL A 165 19.34 -16.56 3.42
C VAL A 165 19.75 -17.83 4.15
N TYR A 166 19.79 -18.93 3.40
CA TYR A 166 20.31 -20.23 3.86
C TYR A 166 21.53 -20.56 3.03
N LEU A 167 22.49 -21.23 3.66
CA LEU A 167 23.69 -21.74 3.03
C LEU A 167 23.69 -23.25 3.06
N GLU A 168 24.15 -23.87 1.99
CA GLU A 168 24.39 -25.30 1.95
C GLU A 168 25.56 -25.65 2.87
N THR A 169 25.33 -26.62 3.76
CA THR A 169 26.36 -27.22 4.62
C THR A 169 26.38 -28.74 4.42
N PRO A 170 27.41 -29.45 4.90
CA PRO A 170 27.42 -30.92 4.88
C PRO A 170 26.22 -31.57 5.58
N HIS A 171 25.53 -30.83 6.46
CA HIS A 171 24.37 -31.30 7.22
C HIS A 171 23.03 -30.79 6.67
N GLY A 172 23.04 -30.18 5.48
CA GLY A 172 21.86 -29.57 4.85
C GLY A 172 21.89 -28.04 4.85
N GLU A 173 20.80 -27.42 4.40
CA GLU A 173 20.66 -25.97 4.42
C GLU A 173 20.56 -25.43 5.85
N THR A 174 21.44 -24.48 6.19
CA THR A 174 21.44 -23.80 7.49
C THR A 174 21.13 -22.33 7.32
N PHE A 175 20.27 -21.79 8.19
CA PHE A 175 19.95 -20.37 8.21
C PHE A 175 21.21 -19.54 8.52
N TRP A 176 21.60 -18.68 7.59
CA TRP A 176 22.73 -17.77 7.76
C TRP A 176 22.29 -16.42 8.34
N GLY A 177 21.14 -15.91 7.91
CA GLY A 177 20.70 -14.57 8.26
C GLY A 177 19.66 -14.01 7.29
N PHE A 178 19.52 -12.70 7.26
CA PHE A 178 18.64 -12.02 6.30
C PHE A 178 19.41 -11.07 5.37
N SER A 179 18.83 -10.86 4.19
CA SER A 179 19.14 -9.77 3.26
C SER A 179 17.93 -8.83 3.21
N PRO A 180 17.86 -7.80 4.07
CA PRO A 180 16.71 -6.91 4.15
C PRO A 180 16.84 -5.66 3.28
N ALA A 181 15.69 -5.19 2.83
CA ALA A 181 15.49 -3.84 2.32
C ALA A 181 14.53 -3.09 3.25
N LEU A 182 14.95 -1.92 3.73
CA LEU A 182 14.13 -1.02 4.52
C LEU A 182 13.48 0.00 3.60
N ILE A 183 12.16 0.06 3.55
CA ILE A 183 11.41 1.02 2.73
C ILE A 183 10.86 2.14 3.61
N ARG A 184 10.82 3.37 3.07
CA ARG A 184 10.29 4.55 3.78
C ARG A 184 8.99 5.03 3.17
N PHE A 185 8.07 5.45 4.03
CA PHE A 185 6.86 6.16 3.63
C PHE A 185 7.04 7.66 3.86
N PRO A 186 6.56 8.53 2.94
CA PRO A 186 5.84 8.22 1.71
C PRO A 186 6.74 7.91 0.49
N ALA A 187 8.08 7.93 0.64
CA ALA A 187 9.03 7.84 -0.49
C ALA A 187 8.80 6.63 -1.42
N VAL A 188 8.52 5.43 -0.88
CA VAL A 188 8.22 4.23 -1.68
C VAL A 188 6.93 4.34 -2.51
N LEU A 189 6.10 5.36 -2.28
CA LEU A 189 4.84 5.59 -2.99
C LEU A 189 4.94 6.71 -4.03
N GLU A 190 6.10 7.37 -4.18
CA GLU A 190 6.25 8.53 -5.09
C GLU A 190 5.92 8.18 -6.55
N SER A 191 6.33 6.99 -7.00
CA SER A 191 6.04 6.49 -8.36
C SER A 191 4.54 6.30 -8.62
N ALA A 192 3.74 6.08 -7.57
CA ALA A 192 2.29 5.96 -7.67
C ALA A 192 1.61 7.31 -7.88
N LYS A 193 2.31 8.44 -7.71
CA LYS A 193 1.82 9.79 -7.96
C LYS A 193 0.46 10.06 -7.34
N LEU A 194 0.27 9.64 -6.08
CA LEU A 194 -0.96 9.85 -5.32
C LEU A 194 -1.46 11.32 -5.30
N PRO A 195 -0.60 12.36 -5.36
CA PRO A 195 -1.08 13.74 -5.53
C PRO A 195 -1.92 13.97 -6.80
N SER A 196 -1.64 13.23 -7.90
CA SER A 196 -2.44 13.29 -9.12
C SER A 196 -3.84 12.70 -8.95
N LEU A 197 -4.02 11.72 -8.05
CA LEU A 197 -5.34 11.20 -7.69
C LEU A 197 -6.16 12.27 -6.98
N VAL A 198 -5.53 13.01 -6.06
CA VAL A 198 -6.15 14.13 -5.36
C VAL A 198 -6.52 15.25 -6.33
N ALA A 199 -5.62 15.61 -7.24
CA ALA A 199 -5.89 16.60 -8.28
C ALA A 199 -7.03 16.19 -9.23
N ALA A 200 -7.25 14.88 -9.41
CA ALA A 200 -8.38 14.33 -10.16
C ALA A 200 -9.70 14.33 -9.37
N GLY A 201 -9.74 14.88 -8.16
CA GLY A 201 -10.93 15.00 -7.34
C GLY A 201 -11.24 13.77 -6.49
N TYR A 202 -10.22 13.02 -6.07
CA TYR A 202 -10.40 11.83 -5.22
C TYR A 202 -9.69 11.96 -3.87
N ALA A 203 -10.37 11.55 -2.81
CA ALA A 203 -9.78 11.32 -1.50
C ALA A 203 -9.33 9.87 -1.39
N TYR A 204 -8.23 9.61 -0.69
CA TYR A 204 -7.73 8.26 -0.48
C TYR A 204 -7.15 8.06 0.92
N ARG A 205 -7.11 6.80 1.35
CA ARG A 205 -6.38 6.35 2.54
C ARG A 205 -5.73 5.00 2.26
N LEU A 206 -4.46 4.88 2.61
CA LEU A 206 -3.68 3.66 2.56
C LEU A 206 -3.27 3.25 3.98
N TYR A 207 -3.71 2.06 4.40
CA TYR A 207 -3.57 1.62 5.78
C TYR A 207 -3.40 0.10 5.92
N ARG A 208 -2.90 -0.34 7.08
CA ARG A 208 -2.78 -1.74 7.49
C ARG A 208 -3.58 -1.95 8.77
N VAL A 209 -4.28 -3.08 8.85
CA VAL A 209 -4.86 -3.57 10.11
C VAL A 209 -3.92 -4.65 10.66
N HIS A 210 -3.44 -4.46 11.88
CA HIS A 210 -2.54 -5.38 12.57
C HIS A 210 -3.33 -6.52 13.22
N SER A 211 -2.64 -7.60 13.61
CA SER A 211 -3.30 -8.76 14.22
C SER A 211 -3.99 -8.47 15.57
N ASN A 212 -3.62 -7.39 16.24
CA ASN A 212 -4.25 -6.90 17.47
C ASN A 212 -5.48 -5.99 17.21
N GLY A 213 -5.84 -5.77 15.94
CA GLY A 213 -6.93 -4.87 15.52
C GLY A 213 -6.52 -3.40 15.37
N GLU A 214 -5.27 -3.04 15.70
CA GLU A 214 -4.77 -1.68 15.53
C GLU A 214 -4.64 -1.32 14.05
N THR A 215 -5.01 -0.09 13.69
CA THR A 215 -4.88 0.41 12.32
C THR A 215 -3.74 1.41 12.22
N THR A 216 -2.83 1.18 11.28
CA THR A 216 -1.77 2.15 10.93
C THR A 216 -2.05 2.72 9.55
N ILE A 217 -2.26 4.04 9.50
CA ILE A 217 -2.36 4.81 8.26
C ILE A 217 -0.96 5.29 7.88
N PHE A 218 -0.57 5.10 6.62
CA PHE A 218 0.77 5.45 6.16
C PHE A 218 0.79 6.28 4.88
N ALA A 219 -0.38 6.54 4.29
CA ALA A 219 -0.61 7.66 3.38
C ALA A 219 -2.10 8.00 3.37
N GLU A 220 -2.46 9.28 3.37
CA GLU A 220 -3.84 9.72 3.20
C GLU A 220 -3.91 11.11 2.55
N SER A 221 -5.02 11.39 1.86
CA SER A 221 -5.36 12.73 1.39
C SER A 221 -5.87 13.60 2.53
N SER A 222 -5.77 14.92 2.39
CA SER A 222 -6.35 15.86 3.37
C SER A 222 -7.89 15.83 3.41
N SER A 223 -8.53 15.53 2.28
CA SER A 223 -9.98 15.35 2.21
C SER A 223 -10.41 14.06 2.91
N SER A 224 -11.50 14.11 3.68
CA SER A 224 -12.06 12.94 4.35
C SER A 224 -12.72 11.97 3.37
N LEU A 225 -12.68 10.69 3.70
CA LEU A 225 -13.48 9.66 3.03
C LEU A 225 -14.95 9.77 3.45
N ILE A 226 -15.86 9.37 2.57
CA ILE A 226 -17.27 9.15 2.89
C ILE A 226 -17.44 7.88 3.74
N GLU A 227 -18.66 7.64 4.26
CA GLU A 227 -18.95 6.46 5.11
C GLU A 227 -18.71 5.11 4.40
N ASP A 228 -18.99 5.02 3.10
CA ASP A 228 -18.82 3.81 2.29
C ASP A 228 -17.88 4.05 1.11
N PRO A 229 -16.55 4.10 1.33
CA PRO A 229 -15.58 4.29 0.27
C PRO A 229 -15.36 2.99 -0.53
N GLU A 230 -14.90 3.13 -1.77
CA GLU A 230 -14.45 1.96 -2.54
C GLU A 230 -13.16 1.41 -1.93
N LEU A 231 -13.18 0.15 -1.53
CA LEU A 231 -12.10 -0.53 -0.83
C LEU A 231 -11.37 -1.54 -1.73
N PHE A 232 -10.05 -1.45 -1.75
CA PHE A 232 -9.17 -2.33 -2.52
C PHE A 232 -8.11 -2.97 -1.63
N PHE A 233 -7.73 -4.19 -1.98
CA PHE A 233 -6.70 -4.95 -1.29
C PHE A 233 -5.38 -4.89 -2.05
N ILE A 234 -4.31 -4.59 -1.30
CA ILE A 234 -2.93 -4.64 -1.76
C ILE A 234 -2.26 -5.80 -1.03
N ASP A 235 -2.13 -6.92 -1.72
CA ASP A 235 -1.39 -8.06 -1.22
C ASP A 235 0.10 -7.70 -1.14
N VAL A 236 0.65 -7.82 0.05
CA VAL A 236 2.08 -7.73 0.34
C VAL A 236 2.53 -9.07 0.92
N PRO A 237 3.84 -9.34 1.06
CA PRO A 237 4.27 -10.56 1.73
C PRO A 237 3.60 -10.67 3.11
N ASN A 238 3.07 -11.86 3.41
CA ASN A 238 2.46 -12.25 4.70
C ASN A 238 1.35 -11.33 5.27
N ALA A 239 0.81 -10.38 4.52
CA ALA A 239 -0.21 -9.45 4.99
C ALA A 239 -1.00 -8.83 3.82
N GLN A 240 -2.08 -8.13 4.15
CA GLN A 240 -2.83 -7.31 3.21
C GLN A 240 -2.86 -5.86 3.71
N TRP A 241 -2.64 -4.93 2.80
CA TRP A 241 -2.88 -3.50 3.01
C TRP A 241 -4.16 -3.10 2.30
N PHE A 242 -4.76 -2.00 2.75
CA PHE A 242 -6.04 -1.51 2.31
C PHE A 242 -5.87 -0.14 1.67
N PHE A 243 -6.43 0.01 0.48
CA PHE A 243 -6.55 1.27 -0.21
C PHE A 243 -8.02 1.63 -0.32
N ALA A 244 -8.46 2.64 0.42
CA ALA A 244 -9.81 3.18 0.36
C ALA A 244 -9.80 4.47 -0.44
N THR A 245 -10.80 4.69 -1.30
CA THR A 245 -10.92 5.91 -2.09
C THR A 245 -12.37 6.30 -2.34
N THR A 246 -12.61 7.59 -2.51
CA THR A 246 -13.92 8.15 -2.87
C THR A 246 -13.76 9.43 -3.70
N PRO A 247 -14.67 9.74 -4.61
CA PRO A 247 -14.76 11.08 -5.18
C PRO A 247 -14.97 12.13 -4.09
N VAL A 248 -14.23 13.23 -4.15
CA VAL A 248 -14.50 14.42 -3.35
C VAL A 248 -15.64 15.16 -4.05
N ASN A 249 -16.78 15.31 -3.38
CA ASN A 249 -17.86 16.16 -3.90
C ASN A 249 -17.32 17.58 -4.12
N THR A 250 -17.21 18.00 -5.37
CA THR A 250 -17.15 19.42 -5.77
C THR A 250 -18.55 19.94 -6.02
#